data_AF-A0A1X7LTX5-F1
#
_entry.id   AF-A0A1X7LTX5-F1
#
_cell.length_a   1.000
_cell.length_b   1.000
_cell.length_c   1.000
_cell.angle_alpha   90.00
_cell.angle_beta   90.00
_cell.angle_gamma   90.00
#
_symmetry.space_group_name_H-M   'P 1'
#
loop_
_entity.id
_entity.type
_entity.pdbx_description
1 polymer ?
#
loop_
_entity_poly.entity_id
_entity_poly.type
_entity_poly.pdbx_seq_one_letter_code
_entity_poly.pdbx_strand_id
1 'polypeptide(L)'
;MRRKEFEVHDQEQITAFLRGQRFGVLGTLGQNGYPRLTPILFDYLPEKHSFYFHSSKKGEKVRQIQACPKASFSVSEIHSMIPSTFLDPVYACPATTYFRSVHARGEIEVVTDNEEKTLFFTSFMQKLQPEGGYAPFDWTLEGYAKQDAGMLVYKLDIKELTAKFKFGQNLNESRRTKITEGLTNRQAPGDNATIQWMEQLNPKRCPFHTQD
;
A
#
# COMPACT_ATOMS: atom_id res chain seq x y z
N MET A 1 -11.08 -10.73 -6.22
CA MET A 1 -11.24 -10.93 -4.74
C MET A 1 -12.50 -11.74 -4.40
N ARG A 2 -12.65 -12.37 -3.20
CA ARG A 2 -13.91 -13.07 -2.82
C ARG A 2 -15.11 -12.14 -2.62
N ARG A 3 -14.87 -10.98 -1.98
CA ARG A 3 -15.89 -9.96 -1.66
C ARG A 3 -15.65 -8.76 -2.58
N LYS A 4 -16.28 -8.78 -3.76
CA LYS A 4 -16.06 -7.79 -4.82
C LYS A 4 -16.48 -6.38 -4.41
N GLU A 5 -17.41 -6.24 -3.48
CA GLU A 5 -17.89 -4.92 -3.03
C GLU A 5 -16.83 -4.08 -2.29
N PHE A 6 -15.74 -4.72 -1.85
CA PHE A 6 -14.58 -4.06 -1.23
C PHE A 6 -13.40 -3.90 -2.18
N GLU A 7 -13.48 -4.46 -3.39
CA GLU A 7 -12.43 -4.39 -4.39
C GLU A 7 -12.47 -2.99 -5.04
N VAL A 8 -11.31 -2.37 -5.19
CA VAL A 8 -11.17 -1.04 -5.81
C VAL A 8 -10.35 -1.20 -7.09
N HIS A 9 -10.89 -0.67 -8.19
CA HIS A 9 -10.23 -0.70 -9.51
C HIS A 9 -9.75 0.68 -9.96
N ASP A 10 -10.20 1.75 -9.28
CA ASP A 10 -9.80 3.13 -9.55
C ASP A 10 -8.30 3.32 -9.28
N GLN A 11 -7.54 3.53 -10.34
CA GLN A 11 -6.08 3.65 -10.29
C GLN A 11 -5.62 4.93 -9.58
N GLU A 12 -6.40 6.01 -9.62
CA GLU A 12 -6.06 7.25 -8.92
C GLU A 12 -6.17 7.05 -7.42
N GLN A 13 -7.25 6.40 -6.95
CA GLN A 13 -7.43 6.07 -5.54
C GLN A 13 -6.35 5.10 -5.02
N ILE A 14 -6.00 4.09 -5.81
CA ILE A 14 -4.93 3.13 -5.47
C ILE A 14 -3.58 3.86 -5.39
N THR A 15 -3.27 4.69 -6.38
CA THR A 15 -2.02 5.45 -6.43
C THR A 15 -1.93 6.44 -5.28
N ALA A 16 -3.00 7.18 -4.99
CA ALA A 16 -3.06 8.10 -3.86
C ALA A 16 -2.85 7.39 -2.52
N PHE A 17 -3.45 6.20 -2.35
CA PHE A 17 -3.19 5.37 -1.18
C PHE A 17 -1.72 4.99 -1.08
N LEU A 18 -1.12 4.40 -2.12
CA LEU A 18 0.27 3.94 -2.12
C LEU A 18 1.29 5.08 -1.92
N ARG A 19 1.04 6.26 -2.49
CA ARG A 19 1.87 7.46 -2.28
C ARG A 19 1.87 7.90 -0.81
N GLY A 20 0.74 7.77 -0.12
CA GLY A 20 0.63 8.09 1.31
C GLY A 20 1.33 7.09 2.24
N GLN A 21 1.74 5.91 1.77
CA GLN A 21 2.32 4.85 2.60
C GLN A 21 3.85 4.80 2.46
N ARG A 22 4.58 4.98 3.55
CA ARG A 22 6.06 4.98 3.52
C ARG A 22 6.68 3.59 3.47
N PHE A 23 6.01 2.59 4.03
CA PHE A 23 6.51 1.22 4.10
C PHE A 23 5.45 0.19 3.71
N GLY A 24 5.91 -0.97 3.30
CA GLY A 24 5.09 -2.16 3.08
C GLY A 24 5.87 -3.41 3.45
N VAL A 25 5.22 -4.57 3.34
CA VAL A 25 5.79 -5.87 3.69
C VAL A 25 6.06 -6.65 2.41
N LEU A 26 7.34 -6.91 2.15
CA LEU A 26 7.81 -7.75 1.06
C LEU A 26 7.92 -9.21 1.52
N GLY A 27 7.18 -10.08 0.86
CA GLY A 27 7.27 -11.53 0.95
C GLY A 27 8.22 -12.08 -0.10
N THR A 28 9.34 -12.67 0.34
CA THR A 28 10.29 -13.40 -0.52
C THR A 28 10.32 -14.88 -0.12
N LEU A 29 10.57 -15.78 -1.08
CA LEU A 29 10.66 -17.21 -0.80
C LEU A 29 12.11 -17.67 -0.72
N GLY A 30 12.51 -18.23 0.43
CA GLY A 30 13.80 -18.86 0.60
C GLY A 30 13.84 -20.31 0.11
N GLN A 31 15.05 -20.85 -0.07
CA GLN A 31 15.26 -22.24 -0.52
C GLN A 31 14.73 -23.30 0.46
N ASN A 32 14.57 -22.96 1.73
CA ASN A 32 14.00 -23.86 2.75
C ASN A 32 12.46 -23.88 2.76
N GLY A 33 11.80 -23.18 1.83
CA GLY A 33 10.35 -23.16 1.69
C GLY A 33 9.61 -22.23 2.66
N TYR A 34 10.31 -21.56 3.57
CA TYR A 34 9.69 -20.59 4.48
C TYR A 34 9.71 -19.19 3.86
N PRO A 35 8.54 -18.54 3.69
CA PRO A 35 8.49 -17.17 3.20
C PRO A 35 9.02 -16.21 4.26
N ARG A 36 9.80 -15.23 3.84
CA ARG A 36 10.29 -14.14 4.68
C ARG A 36 9.47 -12.89 4.43
N LEU A 37 8.93 -12.31 5.51
CA LEU A 37 8.18 -11.05 5.48
C LEU A 37 9.09 -9.92 5.96
N THR A 38 9.40 -8.99 5.07
CA THR A 38 10.37 -7.92 5.33
C THR A 38 9.68 -6.56 5.18
N PRO A 39 9.52 -5.79 6.27
CA PRO A 39 9.14 -4.39 6.15
C PRO A 39 10.22 -3.62 5.38
N ILE A 40 9.81 -2.93 4.31
CA ILE A 40 10.70 -2.12 3.48
C ILE A 40 10.06 -0.76 3.21
N LEU A 41 10.89 0.28 3.14
CA LEU A 41 10.48 1.51 2.48
C LEU A 41 10.40 1.25 0.97
N PHE A 42 9.42 1.87 0.33
CA PHE A 42 9.17 1.66 -1.08
C PHE A 42 8.67 2.92 -1.75
N ASP A 43 8.75 2.93 -3.07
CA ASP A 43 7.94 3.80 -3.91
C ASP A 43 7.13 3.01 -4.93
N TYR A 44 6.00 3.55 -5.37
CA TYR A 44 5.19 2.98 -6.43
C TYR A 44 5.17 3.95 -7.61
N LEU A 45 5.66 3.50 -8.75
CA LEU A 45 5.70 4.28 -10.00
C LEU A 45 4.61 3.76 -10.93
N PRO A 46 3.44 4.44 -11.03
CA PRO A 46 2.31 3.99 -11.84
C PRO A 46 2.64 3.81 -13.32
N GLU A 47 3.48 4.68 -13.87
CA GLU A 47 3.93 4.65 -15.26
C GLU A 47 4.82 3.44 -15.59
N LYS A 48 5.43 2.84 -14.57
CA LYS A 48 6.21 1.59 -14.67
C LYS A 48 5.43 0.37 -14.19
N HIS A 49 4.22 0.58 -13.66
CA HIS A 49 3.41 -0.44 -12.99
C HIS A 49 4.25 -1.32 -12.02
N SER A 50 5.11 -0.68 -11.22
CA SER A 50 6.14 -1.37 -10.44
C SER A 50 6.35 -0.74 -9.07
N PHE A 51 6.68 -1.58 -8.08
CA PHE A 51 7.18 -1.13 -6.78
C PHE A 51 8.70 -1.09 -6.79
N TYR A 52 9.28 0.01 -6.34
CA TYR A 52 10.72 0.20 -6.24
C TYR A 52 11.18 0.27 -4.80
N PHE A 53 12.35 -0.30 -4.52
CA PHE A 53 13.00 -0.24 -3.22
C PHE A 53 14.50 -0.45 -3.35
N HIS A 54 15.27 -0.10 -2.33
CA HIS A 54 16.71 -0.32 -2.31
C HIS A 54 17.15 -1.12 -1.09
N SER A 55 18.32 -1.74 -1.15
CA SER A 55 18.97 -2.29 0.03
C SER A 55 20.48 -2.44 -0.14
N SER A 56 21.18 -2.80 0.94
CA SER A 56 22.57 -3.27 0.87
C SER A 56 22.75 -4.42 -0.14
N LYS A 57 23.96 -4.53 -0.70
CA LYS A 57 24.37 -5.62 -1.61
C LYS A 57 24.45 -7.00 -0.96
N LYS A 58 24.40 -7.09 0.37
CA LYS A 58 24.53 -8.33 1.13
C LYS A 58 23.33 -8.54 2.05
N GLY A 59 23.06 -9.80 2.35
CA GLY A 59 22.04 -10.22 3.31
C GLY A 59 21.15 -11.33 2.77
N GLU A 60 20.27 -11.83 3.64
CA GLU A 60 19.36 -12.92 3.34
C GLU A 60 18.42 -12.59 2.17
N LYS A 61 17.83 -11.39 2.16
CA LYS A 61 16.95 -10.91 1.09
C LYS A 61 17.59 -11.02 -0.30
N VAL A 62 18.86 -10.65 -0.44
CA VAL A 62 19.59 -10.71 -1.71
C VAL A 62 19.68 -12.15 -2.20
N ARG A 63 20.07 -13.08 -1.32
CA ARG A 63 20.15 -14.52 -1.64
C ARG A 63 18.80 -15.10 -2.01
N GLN A 64 17.73 -14.70 -1.33
CA GLN A 64 16.37 -15.17 -1.62
C GLN A 64 15.88 -14.69 -2.98
N ILE A 65 16.06 -13.39 -3.28
CA ILE A 65 15.69 -12.81 -4.59
C ILE A 65 16.48 -13.49 -5.72
N GLN A 66 17.77 -13.73 -5.52
CA GLN A 66 18.61 -14.44 -6.50
C GLN A 66 18.16 -15.89 -6.73
N ALA A 67 17.69 -16.57 -5.69
CA ALA A 67 17.21 -17.95 -5.79
C ALA A 67 15.81 -18.04 -6.40
N CYS A 68 14.94 -17.06 -6.11
CA CYS A 68 13.58 -16.99 -6.61
C CYS A 68 13.15 -15.51 -6.73
N PRO A 69 13.01 -14.97 -7.96
CA PRO A 69 12.64 -13.57 -8.14
C PRO A 69 11.15 -13.32 -7.84
N LYS A 70 10.33 -14.37 -7.72
CA LYS A 70 8.89 -14.23 -7.42
C LYS A 70 8.70 -13.71 -6.01
N ALA A 71 7.93 -12.64 -5.90
CA ALA A 71 7.65 -11.99 -4.62
C ALA A 71 6.19 -11.57 -4.50
N SER A 72 5.76 -11.35 -3.27
CA SER A 72 4.49 -10.68 -2.96
C SER A 72 4.77 -9.43 -2.14
N PHE A 73 3.95 -8.41 -2.32
CA PHE A 73 4.07 -7.17 -1.58
C PHE A 73 2.71 -6.79 -1.00
N SER A 74 2.70 -6.30 0.24
CA SER A 74 1.48 -5.88 0.92
C SER A 74 1.68 -4.54 1.60
N VAL A 75 0.72 -3.65 1.39
CA VAL A 75 0.63 -2.35 2.06
C VAL A 75 -0.75 -2.26 2.66
N SER A 76 -0.87 -1.86 3.92
CA SER A 76 -2.16 -1.78 4.60
C SER A 76 -2.18 -0.69 5.66
N GLU A 77 -3.35 -0.09 5.84
CA GLU A 77 -3.60 0.96 6.82
C GLU A 77 -4.94 0.69 7.51
N ILE A 78 -4.92 0.67 8.84
CA ILE A 78 -6.13 0.61 9.65
C ILE A 78 -6.70 2.02 9.79
N HIS A 79 -8.00 2.17 9.57
CA HIS A 79 -8.71 3.43 9.75
C HIS A 79 -9.37 3.47 11.13
N SER A 80 -10.45 2.70 11.31
CA SER A 80 -11.21 2.70 12.56
C SER A 80 -11.64 1.31 12.96
N MET A 81 -11.58 1.02 14.25
CA MET A 81 -12.30 -0.10 14.83
C MET A 81 -13.76 0.31 15.04
N ILE A 82 -14.69 -0.50 14.54
CA ILE A 82 -16.14 -0.33 14.71
C ILE A 82 -16.58 -1.29 15.80
N PRO A 83 -16.91 -0.80 17.02
CA PRO A 83 -17.39 -1.67 18.08
C PRO A 83 -18.76 -2.23 17.72
N SER A 84 -19.06 -3.43 18.20
CA SER A 84 -20.36 -4.06 17.97
C SER A 84 -21.51 -3.20 18.48
N THR A 85 -21.30 -2.46 19.57
CA THR A 85 -22.27 -1.60 20.24
C THR A 85 -22.82 -0.47 19.37
N PHE A 86 -22.17 -0.13 18.25
CA PHE A 86 -22.76 0.80 17.27
C PHE A 86 -23.98 0.19 16.57
N LEU A 87 -24.08 -1.14 16.53
CA LEU A 87 -25.12 -1.85 15.79
C LEU A 87 -25.95 -2.77 16.67
N ASP A 88 -25.34 -3.39 17.68
CA ASP A 88 -25.95 -4.33 18.59
C ASP A 88 -25.37 -4.16 20.01
N PRO A 89 -26.20 -3.82 21.02
CA PRO A 89 -25.73 -3.58 22.38
C PRO A 89 -25.39 -4.86 23.16
N VAL A 90 -25.81 -6.04 22.66
CA VAL A 90 -25.66 -7.32 23.37
C VAL A 90 -24.62 -8.22 22.69
N TYR A 91 -24.68 -8.36 21.37
CA TYR A 91 -23.87 -9.33 20.64
C TYR A 91 -22.61 -8.70 20.01
N ALA A 92 -21.47 -9.36 20.19
CA ALA A 92 -20.16 -8.89 19.68
C ALA A 92 -19.97 -9.06 18.16
N CYS A 93 -20.80 -9.88 17.50
CA CYS A 93 -20.62 -10.27 16.09
C CYS A 93 -20.47 -9.12 15.07
N PRO A 94 -21.14 -7.95 15.22
CA PRO A 94 -20.99 -6.85 14.26
C PRO A 94 -19.65 -6.11 14.34
N ALA A 95 -18.82 -6.37 15.35
CA ALA A 95 -17.53 -5.69 15.50
C ALA A 95 -16.63 -5.94 14.28
N THR A 96 -15.99 -4.88 13.77
CA THR A 96 -15.13 -4.97 12.59
C THR A 96 -14.13 -3.83 12.55
N THR A 97 -13.03 -4.01 11.83
CA THR A 97 -12.12 -2.92 11.47
C THR A 97 -12.38 -2.47 10.03
N TYR A 98 -12.39 -1.15 9.81
CA TYR A 98 -12.31 -0.54 8.49
C TYR A 98 -10.86 -0.21 8.16
N PHE A 99 -10.47 -0.48 6.92
CA PHE A 99 -9.07 -0.46 6.50
C PHE A 99 -8.95 -0.33 4.98
N ARG A 100 -7.75 0.03 4.54
CA ARG A 100 -7.31 -0.02 3.15
C ARG A 100 -6.12 -0.96 3.04
N SER A 101 -6.06 -1.73 1.95
CA SER A 101 -4.88 -2.54 1.66
C SER A 101 -4.68 -2.69 0.16
N VAL A 102 -3.42 -2.77 -0.26
CA VAL A 102 -3.01 -3.20 -1.60
C VAL A 102 -2.13 -4.44 -1.44
N HIS A 103 -2.40 -5.45 -2.26
CA HIS A 103 -1.57 -6.62 -2.42
C HIS A 103 -1.10 -6.70 -3.86
N ALA A 104 0.16 -7.04 -4.06
CA ALA A 104 0.71 -7.28 -5.37
C ALA A 104 1.54 -8.56 -5.38
N ARG A 105 1.61 -9.21 -6.54
CA ARG A 105 2.57 -10.28 -6.81
C ARG A 105 3.23 -10.06 -8.15
N GLY A 106 4.49 -10.45 -8.25
CA GLY A 106 5.31 -10.14 -9.40
C GLY A 106 6.69 -10.76 -9.31
N GLU A 107 7.59 -10.24 -10.14
CA GLU A 107 8.98 -10.68 -10.19
C GLU A 107 9.92 -9.49 -9.91
N ILE A 108 10.95 -9.75 -9.10
CA ILE A 108 11.93 -8.75 -8.72
C ILE A 108 13.10 -8.78 -9.71
N GLU A 109 13.48 -7.60 -10.18
CA GLU A 109 14.66 -7.36 -10.99
C GLU A 109 15.57 -6.33 -10.32
N VAL A 110 16.88 -6.45 -10.53
CA VAL A 110 17.85 -5.42 -10.13
C VAL A 110 17.87 -4.34 -11.20
N VAL A 111 17.69 -3.08 -10.79
CA VAL A 111 17.76 -1.92 -11.67
C VAL A 111 19.23 -1.51 -11.82
N THR A 112 19.75 -1.63 -13.04
CA THR A 112 21.13 -1.23 -13.38
C THR A 112 21.21 0.11 -14.10
N ASP A 113 20.13 0.51 -14.77
CA ASP A 113 20.08 1.76 -15.53
C ASP A 113 20.04 2.99 -14.60
N ASN A 114 20.88 3.97 -14.89
CA ASN A 114 21.05 5.14 -14.05
C ASN A 114 19.86 6.12 -14.16
N GLU A 115 19.21 6.21 -15.32
CA GLU A 115 18.03 7.06 -15.49
C GLU A 115 16.86 6.51 -14.68
N GLU A 116 16.65 5.19 -14.70
CA GLU A 116 15.62 4.51 -13.90
C GLU A 116 15.88 4.62 -12.40
N LYS A 117 17.15 4.51 -11.95
CA LYS A 117 17.50 4.78 -10.55
C LYS A 117 17.21 6.24 -10.17
N THR A 118 17.55 7.20 -11.02
CA THR A 118 17.27 8.63 -10.79
C THR A 118 15.77 8.88 -10.68
N LEU A 119 14.96 8.29 -11.56
CA LEU A 119 13.50 8.37 -11.50
C LEU A 119 12.97 7.88 -10.15
N PHE A 120 13.39 6.68 -9.73
CA PHE A 120 13.00 6.11 -8.44
C PHE A 120 13.40 7.02 -7.27
N PHE A 121 14.68 7.35 -7.15
CA PHE A 121 15.16 8.11 -5.97
C PHE A 121 14.60 9.53 -5.92
N THR A 122 14.37 10.16 -7.07
CA THR A 122 13.72 11.47 -7.12
C THR A 122 12.29 11.38 -6.59
N SER A 123 11.48 10.44 -7.08
CA SER A 123 10.09 10.27 -6.62
C SER A 123 10.03 9.82 -5.16
N PHE A 124 10.93 8.92 -4.76
CA PHE A 124 11.04 8.42 -3.39
C PHE A 124 11.40 9.54 -2.41
N MET A 125 12.31 10.45 -2.78
CA MET A 125 12.64 11.60 -1.93
C MET A 125 11.54 12.65 -1.92
N GLN A 126 10.82 12.89 -3.01
CA GLN A 126 9.61 13.74 -2.99
C GLN A 126 8.55 13.20 -2.02
N LYS A 127 8.44 11.87 -1.91
CA LYS A 127 7.55 11.19 -0.97
C LYS A 127 8.03 11.28 0.49
N LEU A 128 9.34 11.22 0.73
CA LEU A 128 9.91 11.20 2.09
C LEU A 128 10.20 12.59 2.67
N GLN A 129 10.64 13.52 1.83
CA GLN A 129 11.13 14.85 2.16
C GLN A 129 10.64 15.86 1.09
N PRO A 130 9.33 16.11 0.99
CA PRO A 130 8.74 16.98 -0.03
C PRO A 130 9.25 18.43 0.02
N GLU A 131 9.74 18.88 1.17
CA GLU A 131 10.36 20.20 1.36
C GLU A 131 11.70 20.37 0.61
N GLY A 132 12.28 19.27 0.09
CA GLY A 132 13.57 19.31 -0.59
C GLY A 132 14.73 19.58 0.37
N GLY A 133 15.75 20.31 -0.09
CA GLY A 133 16.99 20.57 0.68
C GLY A 133 18.12 19.58 0.41
N TYR A 134 18.00 18.79 -0.65
CA TYR A 134 19.04 17.88 -1.15
C TYR A 134 19.32 18.15 -2.63
N ALA A 135 20.55 17.85 -3.08
CA ALA A 135 20.90 17.97 -4.49
C ALA A 135 20.14 16.92 -5.33
N PRO A 136 19.71 17.24 -6.56
CA PRO A 136 19.17 16.25 -7.49
C PRO A 136 20.10 15.05 -7.65
N PHE A 137 19.54 13.86 -7.88
CA PHE A 137 20.33 12.64 -8.07
C PHE A 137 21.13 12.70 -9.38
N ASP A 138 22.44 12.85 -9.24
CA ASP A 138 23.44 12.76 -10.30
C ASP A 138 24.54 11.79 -9.86
N TRP A 139 24.64 10.67 -10.57
CA TRP A 139 25.56 9.58 -10.26
C TRP A 139 27.04 9.93 -10.51
N THR A 140 27.34 11.08 -11.11
CA THR A 140 28.71 11.60 -11.28
C THR A 140 29.21 12.34 -10.03
N LEU A 141 28.30 12.79 -9.15
CA LEU A 141 28.68 13.45 -7.89
C LEU A 141 29.27 12.42 -6.92
N GLU A 142 30.45 12.71 -6.38
CA GLU A 142 31.22 11.80 -5.51
C GLU A 142 30.38 11.23 -4.36
N GLY A 143 29.53 12.07 -3.76
CA GLY A 143 28.62 11.68 -2.69
C GLY A 143 27.65 10.56 -3.09
N TYR A 144 27.03 10.65 -4.27
CA TYR A 144 26.07 9.65 -4.75
C TYR A 144 26.74 8.44 -5.40
N ALA A 145 27.84 8.63 -6.13
CA ALA A 145 28.61 7.56 -6.74
C ALA A 145 29.07 6.51 -5.70
N LYS A 146 29.54 6.99 -4.54
CA LYS A 146 29.96 6.10 -3.43
C LYS A 146 28.79 5.29 -2.86
N GLN A 147 27.59 5.87 -2.77
CA GLN A 147 26.42 5.18 -2.25
C GLN A 147 25.88 4.15 -3.24
N ASP A 148 25.86 4.46 -4.54
CA ASP A 148 25.46 3.51 -5.59
C ASP A 148 26.33 2.24 -5.57
N ALA A 149 27.65 2.40 -5.35
CA ALA A 149 28.56 1.28 -5.20
C ALA A 149 28.23 0.36 -3.99
N GLY A 150 27.50 0.84 -2.98
CA GLY A 150 27.15 0.09 -1.77
C GLY A 150 25.77 -0.57 -1.78
N MET A 151 24.90 -0.21 -2.73
CA MET A 151 23.48 -0.61 -2.72
C MET A 151 23.04 -1.34 -3.98
N LEU A 152 21.85 -1.93 -3.90
CA LEU A 152 21.07 -2.43 -5.03
C LEU A 152 19.73 -1.74 -5.01
N VAL A 153 19.29 -1.30 -6.19
CA VAL A 153 17.92 -0.87 -6.45
C VAL A 153 17.19 -2.04 -7.09
N TYR A 154 15.98 -2.28 -6.62
CA TYR A 154 15.12 -3.33 -7.11
C TYR A 154 13.82 -2.72 -7.62
N LYS A 155 13.27 -3.34 -8.66
CA LYS A 155 11.87 -3.17 -9.05
C LYS A 155 11.15 -4.50 -8.91
N LEU A 156 9.95 -4.47 -8.37
CA LEU A 156 8.99 -5.56 -8.44
C LEU A 156 8.05 -5.24 -9.59
N ASP A 157 8.25 -5.91 -10.72
CA ASP A 157 7.36 -5.83 -11.89
C ASP A 157 6.05 -6.56 -11.57
N ILE A 158 4.96 -5.81 -11.53
CA ILE A 158 3.69 -6.30 -10.99
C ILE A 158 2.97 -7.12 -12.05
N LYS A 159 2.65 -8.38 -11.73
CA LYS A 159 1.82 -9.25 -12.56
C LYS A 159 0.35 -9.22 -12.15
N GLU A 160 0.08 -9.00 -10.86
CA GLU A 160 -1.27 -8.80 -10.35
C GLU A 160 -1.23 -7.82 -9.19
N LEU A 161 -2.15 -6.86 -9.21
CA LEU A 161 -2.38 -5.90 -8.15
C LEU A 161 -3.85 -5.96 -7.73
N THR A 162 -4.11 -6.04 -6.44
CA THR A 162 -5.45 -6.05 -5.88
C THR A 162 -5.54 -5.03 -4.75
N ALA A 163 -6.50 -4.11 -4.85
CA ALA A 163 -6.80 -3.15 -3.79
C ALA A 163 -8.11 -3.50 -3.08
N LYS A 164 -8.11 -3.42 -1.75
CA LYS A 164 -9.26 -3.67 -0.90
C LYS A 164 -9.48 -2.51 0.07
N PHE A 165 -10.54 -1.74 -0.13
CA PHE A 165 -10.95 -0.69 0.80
C PHE A 165 -12.25 -1.13 1.46
N LYS A 166 -12.27 -1.33 2.78
CA LYS A 166 -13.44 -1.83 3.52
C LYS A 166 -13.98 -0.74 4.42
N PHE A 167 -15.12 -0.17 4.03
CA PHE A 167 -15.82 0.93 4.71
C PHE A 167 -17.34 0.71 4.73
N GLY A 168 -17.76 -0.55 4.86
CA GLY A 168 -19.18 -0.90 5.04
C GLY A 168 -20.03 -0.80 3.78
N GLN A 169 -19.45 -0.94 2.59
CA GLN A 169 -20.17 -0.92 1.30
C GLN A 169 -21.29 -1.97 1.21
N ASN A 170 -21.19 -3.04 1.99
CA ASN A 170 -22.18 -4.12 2.07
C ASN A 170 -23.33 -3.82 3.05
N LEU A 171 -23.33 -2.67 3.73
CA LEU A 171 -24.33 -2.31 4.73
C LEU A 171 -25.51 -1.58 4.09
N ASN A 172 -26.70 -1.82 4.63
CA ASN A 172 -27.86 -0.98 4.33
C ASN A 172 -27.73 0.40 5.00
N GLU A 173 -28.59 1.33 4.57
CA GLU A 173 -28.55 2.73 5.00
C GLU A 173 -28.70 2.91 6.50
N SER A 174 -29.65 2.23 7.14
CA SER A 174 -29.86 2.30 8.59
C SER A 174 -28.62 1.91 9.39
N ARG A 175 -27.97 0.80 9.03
CA ARG A 175 -26.73 0.35 9.70
C ARG A 175 -25.58 1.32 9.44
N ARG A 176 -25.50 1.88 8.22
CA ARG A 176 -24.48 2.85 7.85
C ARG A 176 -24.61 4.12 8.69
N THR A 177 -25.83 4.66 8.83
CA THR A 177 -26.14 5.84 9.65
C THR A 177 -25.73 5.65 11.10
N LYS A 178 -26.09 4.51 11.72
CA LYS A 178 -25.68 4.20 13.10
C LYS A 178 -24.16 4.20 13.29
N ILE A 179 -23.42 3.62 12.33
CA ILE A 179 -21.95 3.62 12.39
C ILE A 179 -21.42 5.04 12.25
N THR A 180 -21.92 5.84 11.29
CA THR A 180 -21.44 7.22 11.10
C THR A 180 -21.77 8.08 12.32
N GLU A 181 -22.93 7.94 12.93
CA GLU A 181 -23.28 8.63 14.19
C GLU A 181 -22.35 8.20 15.33
N GLY A 182 -22.10 6.90 15.49
CA GLY A 182 -21.17 6.37 16.49
C GLY A 182 -19.75 6.92 16.32
N LEU A 183 -19.25 6.98 15.08
CA LEU A 183 -17.94 7.56 14.77
C LEU A 183 -17.91 9.07 15.04
N THR A 184 -18.96 9.81 14.64
CA THR A 184 -19.09 11.25 14.89
C THR A 184 -19.11 11.57 16.39
N ASN A 185 -19.78 10.74 17.20
CA ASN A 185 -19.84 10.92 18.65
C ASN A 185 -18.54 10.51 19.34
N ARG A 186 -17.85 9.47 18.84
CA ARG A 186 -16.62 8.96 19.44
C ARG A 186 -15.41 9.88 19.18
N GLN A 187 -15.29 10.43 17.97
CA GLN A 187 -14.20 11.35 17.59
C GLN A 187 -12.78 10.81 17.83
N ALA A 188 -12.58 9.50 17.73
CA ALA A 188 -11.24 8.92 17.83
C ALA A 188 -10.38 9.27 16.60
N PRO A 189 -9.04 9.22 16.72
CA PRO A 189 -8.16 9.35 15.55
C PRO A 189 -8.57 8.37 14.44
N GLY A 190 -8.80 8.89 13.23
CA GLY A 190 -9.25 8.10 12.08
C GLY A 190 -10.77 8.10 11.85
N ASP A 191 -11.61 8.47 12.83
CA ASP A 191 -13.07 8.41 12.70
C ASP A 191 -13.60 9.33 11.60
N ASN A 192 -13.13 10.58 11.55
CA ASN A 192 -13.55 11.53 10.51
C ASN A 192 -13.14 11.07 9.09
N ALA A 193 -11.89 10.62 8.93
CA ALA A 193 -11.42 10.07 7.66
C ALA A 193 -12.21 8.82 7.26
N THR A 194 -12.59 8.00 8.25
CA THR A 194 -13.44 6.82 8.04
C THR A 194 -14.81 7.20 7.50
N ILE A 195 -15.46 8.22 8.09
CA ILE A 195 -16.76 8.72 7.63
C ILE A 195 -16.65 9.21 6.17
N GLN A 196 -15.61 9.99 5.84
CA GLN A 196 -15.36 10.44 4.46
C GLN A 196 -15.23 9.27 3.48
N TRP A 197 -14.47 8.23 3.85
CA TRP A 197 -14.34 7.01 3.03
C TRP A 197 -15.66 6.24 2.89
N MET A 198 -16.45 6.16 3.96
CA MET A 198 -17.78 5.55 3.90
C MET A 198 -18.66 6.30 2.89
N GLU A 199 -18.65 7.63 2.90
CA GLU A 199 -19.39 8.47 1.95
C GLU A 199 -18.92 8.33 0.51
N GLN A 200 -17.61 8.40 0.29
CA GLN A 200 -16.99 8.27 -1.03
C GLN A 200 -17.27 6.90 -1.68
N LEU A 201 -17.21 5.82 -0.89
CA LEU A 201 -17.43 4.46 -1.37
C LEU A 201 -18.88 3.99 -1.24
N ASN A 202 -19.82 4.92 -1.04
CA ASN A 202 -21.24 4.58 -0.95
C ASN A 202 -21.75 4.08 -2.32
N PRO A 203 -22.23 2.83 -2.46
CA PRO A 203 -22.69 2.30 -3.74
C PRO A 203 -23.81 3.13 -4.40
N LYS A 204 -24.64 3.83 -3.61
CA LYS A 204 -25.70 4.73 -4.13
C LYS A 204 -25.14 6.03 -4.74
N ARG A 205 -23.89 6.38 -4.46
CA ARG A 205 -23.23 7.62 -4.90
C ARG A 205 -21.93 7.38 -5.67
N CYS A 206 -21.41 6.16 -5.68
CA CYS A 206 -20.19 5.77 -6.38
C CYS A 206 -20.53 5.50 -7.85
N PRO A 207 -20.03 6.30 -8.81
CA PRO A 207 -20.32 6.11 -10.24
C PRO A 207 -19.70 4.84 -10.83
N PHE A 208 -18.88 4.11 -10.06
CA PHE A 208 -18.15 2.91 -10.48
C PHE A 208 -18.71 1.60 -9.88
N HIS A 209 -19.68 1.68 -8.98
CA HIS A 209 -20.40 0.48 -8.49
C HIS A 209 -21.60 0.23 -9.41
N THR A 210 -21.37 -0.48 -10.51
CA THR A 210 -22.47 -1.07 -11.27
C THR A 210 -23.21 -2.05 -10.36
N GLN A 211 -24.52 -1.83 -10.22
CA GLN A 211 -25.41 -2.81 -9.62
C GLN A 211 -25.52 -3.98 -10.59
N ASP A 212 -24.97 -5.13 -10.22
CA ASP A 212 -25.37 -6.43 -10.78
C ASP A 212 -26.65 -6.90 -10.05
#